data_AF-A0A932R3A2-F1
#
_entry.id   AF-A0A932R3A2-F1
#
_cell.length_a   1.000
_cell.length_b   1.000
_cell.length_c   1.000
_cell.angle_alpha   90.00
_cell.angle_beta   90.00
_cell.angle_gamma   90.00
#
_symmetry.space_group_name_H-M   'P 1'
#
loop_
_entity.id
_entity.type
_entity.pdbx_description
1 polymer ?
#
loop_
_entity_poly.entity_id
_entity_poly.type
_entity_poly.pdbx_seq_one_letter_code
_entity_poly.pdbx_strand_id
1 'polypeptide(L)'
;MSYEGYVQVLCENGHYHTLDAYDMIVSDSIDWQMYRGYGSDEARKPWACFCGKDMVWVNQVDETNCESVGYVELEVKTEARLCTCDDCGNKHVKEQMTYKIPQGRGEDPRA
;
A
#
# COMPACT_ATOMS: atom_id res chain seq x y z
N MET A 1 -4.17 -23.78 -8.85
CA MET A 1 -4.09 -22.55 -9.65
C MET A 1 -3.34 -21.54 -8.78
N SER A 2 -2.23 -20.97 -9.27
CA SER A 2 -1.52 -19.89 -8.58
C SER A 2 -2.25 -18.56 -8.84
N TYR A 3 -2.33 -17.70 -7.83
CA TYR A 3 -2.71 -16.30 -8.00
C TYR A 3 -1.42 -15.51 -8.19
N GLU A 4 -1.31 -14.79 -9.29
CA GLU A 4 -0.20 -13.88 -9.58
C GLU A 4 -0.81 -12.48 -9.62
N GLY A 5 -0.48 -11.66 -8.62
CA GLY A 5 -1.12 -10.36 -8.46
C GLY A 5 -0.56 -9.58 -7.28
N TYR A 6 -1.17 -8.43 -7.00
CA TYR A 6 -0.77 -7.56 -5.90
C TYR A 6 -1.98 -6.88 -5.28
N VAL A 7 -1.77 -6.16 -4.19
CA VAL A 7 -2.79 -5.37 -3.53
C VAL A 7 -2.39 -3.91 -3.57
N GLN A 8 -3.28 -3.09 -4.13
CA GLN A 8 -3.22 -1.64 -4.04
C GLN A 8 -3.68 -1.25 -2.63
N VAL A 9 -2.86 -0.50 -1.88
CA VAL A 9 -3.21 -0.08 -0.53
C VAL A 9 -3.05 1.43 -0.34
N LEU A 10 -3.95 2.03 0.44
CA LEU A 10 -3.89 3.44 0.84
C LEU A 10 -4.06 3.59 2.35
N CYS A 11 -3.26 4.48 2.94
CA CYS A 11 -3.42 4.89 4.34
C CYS A 11 -4.39 6.06 4.52
N GLU A 12 -4.74 6.39 5.78
CA GLU A 12 -5.59 7.54 6.11
C GLU A 12 -5.16 8.86 5.45
N ASN A 13 -3.85 9.02 5.24
CA ASN A 13 -3.31 10.22 4.60
C ASN A 13 -3.29 10.14 3.06
N GLY A 14 -3.63 8.99 2.47
CA GLY A 14 -3.64 8.77 1.03
C GLY A 14 -2.30 8.38 0.43
N HIS A 15 -1.33 7.93 1.24
CA HIS A 15 -0.09 7.37 0.69
C HIS A 15 -0.36 6.00 0.08
N TYR A 16 0.10 5.83 -1.15
CA TYR A 16 -0.09 4.63 -1.95
C TYR A 16 1.10 3.70 -1.88
N HIS A 17 0.82 2.41 -1.72
CA HIS A 17 1.80 1.34 -1.80
C HIS A 17 1.17 0.13 -2.49
N THR A 18 2.00 -0.76 -3.01
CA THR A 18 1.58 -2.08 -3.49
C THR A 18 2.20 -3.16 -2.62
N LEU A 19 1.43 -4.20 -2.32
CA LEU A 19 1.90 -5.40 -1.63
C LEU A 19 1.80 -6.57 -2.60
N ASP A 20 2.89 -7.29 -2.82
CA ASP A 20 2.86 -8.48 -3.66
C ASP A 20 1.97 -9.56 -3.01
N ALA A 21 1.29 -10.38 -3.81
CA ALA A 21 0.54 -11.54 -3.33
C ALA A 21 1.36 -12.44 -2.40
N TYR A 22 2.64 -12.62 -2.69
CA TYR A 22 3.55 -13.43 -1.88
C TYR A 22 3.97 -12.74 -0.59
N ASP A 23 4.02 -11.40 -0.56
CA ASP A 23 4.30 -10.64 0.66
C ASP A 23 3.18 -10.75 1.69
N MET A 24 1.98 -11.17 1.27
CA MET A 24 0.83 -11.42 2.14
C MET A 24 0.77 -12.84 2.70
N ILE A 25 1.60 -13.76 2.20
CA ILE A 25 1.62 -15.17 2.64
C ILE A 25 2.72 -15.35 3.69
N VAL A 26 2.43 -14.95 4.93
CA VAL A 26 3.18 -15.45 6.10
C VAL A 26 2.21 -16.22 6.99
N SER A 27 2.32 -17.56 6.89
CA SER A 27 1.59 -18.63 7.59
C SER A 27 0.29 -19.09 6.91
N ASP A 28 0.02 -20.40 7.02
CA ASP A 28 -0.93 -21.21 6.23
C ASP A 28 -2.43 -20.91 6.46
N SER A 29 -2.73 -19.67 6.80
CA SER A 29 -4.07 -19.11 6.90
C SER A 29 -3.97 -17.66 6.45
N ILE A 30 -4.83 -17.24 5.51
CA ILE A 30 -5.13 -15.82 5.29
C ILE A 30 -5.83 -15.34 6.56
N ASP A 31 -5.07 -15.21 7.64
CA ASP A 31 -5.53 -14.68 8.89
C ASP A 31 -5.10 -13.22 8.91
N TRP A 32 -5.99 -12.37 8.41
CA TRP A 32 -5.89 -10.91 8.48
C TRP A 32 -5.61 -10.41 9.92
N GLN A 33 -5.78 -11.25 10.94
CA GLN A 33 -5.50 -10.94 12.34
C GLN A 33 -4.01 -11.06 12.74
N MET A 34 -3.18 -11.83 12.01
CA MET A 34 -1.80 -12.12 12.44
C MET A 34 -0.79 -10.99 12.19
N TYR A 35 -1.20 -9.91 11.52
CA TYR A 35 -0.40 -8.71 11.36
C TYR A 35 -0.72 -7.62 12.41
N ARG A 36 -1.40 -7.97 13.52
CA ARG A 36 -1.55 -7.11 14.71
C ARG A 36 -0.39 -7.21 15.73
N GLY A 37 0.78 -7.64 15.27
CA GLY A 37 2.01 -7.61 16.06
C GLY A 37 2.30 -8.96 16.72
N TYR A 38 3.32 -9.62 16.20
CA TYR A 38 4.10 -10.60 16.96
C TYR A 38 5.58 -10.25 16.77
N GLY A 39 6.16 -9.72 17.83
CA GLY A 39 7.54 -9.23 17.87
C GLY A 39 7.65 -8.18 18.96
N SER A 40 7.98 -8.63 20.16
CA SER A 40 8.37 -7.80 21.29
C SER A 40 9.32 -6.68 20.85
N ASP A 41 8.96 -5.46 21.25
CA ASP A 41 9.73 -4.23 21.20
C ASP A 41 10.07 -3.70 19.78
N GLU A 42 9.40 -2.61 19.40
CA GLU A 42 9.60 -1.81 18.15
C GLU A 42 9.28 -2.47 16.80
N ALA A 43 8.53 -3.58 16.77
CA ALA A 43 8.05 -4.17 15.52
C ALA A 43 7.11 -3.22 14.76
N ARG A 44 7.56 -2.72 13.60
CA ARG A 44 6.73 -2.00 12.62
C ARG A 44 5.41 -2.75 12.43
N LYS A 45 4.29 -2.07 12.70
CA LYS A 45 2.98 -2.61 12.33
C LYS A 45 3.02 -2.89 10.82
N PRO A 46 2.79 -4.12 10.38
CA PRO A 46 2.80 -4.51 8.96
C PRO A 46 1.83 -3.70 8.10
N TRP A 47 0.76 -3.18 8.74
CA TRP A 47 -0.27 -2.32 8.16
C TRP A 47 -0.11 -0.82 8.48
N ALA A 48 1.06 -0.41 8.99
CA ALA A 48 1.36 1.02 9.12
C ALA A 48 2.06 1.52 7.86
N CYS A 49 1.51 2.58 7.29
CA CYS A 49 2.23 3.37 6.31
C CYS A 49 3.53 3.90 6.92
N PHE A 50 4.52 4.23 6.08
CA PHE A 50 5.74 4.91 6.51
C PHE A 50 5.48 6.21 7.29
N CYS A 51 4.30 6.82 7.14
CA CYS A 51 3.87 7.99 7.91
C CYS A 51 3.27 7.66 9.30
N GLY A 52 3.21 6.38 9.67
CA GLY A 52 2.67 5.89 10.94
C GLY A 52 1.13 5.77 10.99
N LYS A 53 0.43 6.06 9.88
CA LYS A 53 -1.03 5.91 9.79
C LYS A 53 -1.44 4.52 9.31
N ASP A 54 -2.62 4.11 9.74
CA ASP A 54 -3.20 2.83 9.37
C ASP A 54 -3.66 2.82 7.91
N MET A 55 -3.64 1.64 7.28
CA MET A 55 -4.30 1.42 5.99
C MET A 55 -5.82 1.45 6.16
N VAL A 56 -6.49 2.12 5.22
CA VAL A 56 -7.96 2.29 5.24
C VAL A 56 -8.62 1.85 3.95
N TRP A 57 -7.82 1.44 2.97
CA TRP A 57 -8.31 0.98 1.69
C TRP A 57 -7.34 -0.03 1.11
N VAL A 58 -7.89 -1.14 0.65
CA VAL A 58 -7.17 -2.21 -0.04
C VAL A 58 -7.96 -2.64 -1.29
N ASN A 59 -7.25 -3.00 -2.34
CA ASN A 59 -7.86 -3.53 -3.56
C ASN A 59 -6.95 -4.58 -4.20
N GLN A 60 -7.46 -5.79 -4.37
CA GLN A 60 -6.73 -6.88 -5.00
C GLN A 60 -6.73 -6.70 -6.52
N VAL A 61 -5.55 -6.85 -7.12
CA VAL A 61 -5.33 -6.81 -8.56
C VAL A 61 -4.80 -8.17 -8.97
N ASP A 62 -5.60 -8.88 -9.76
CA ASP A 62 -5.21 -10.15 -10.35
C ASP A 62 -4.49 -9.87 -11.67
N GLU A 63 -3.28 -10.39 -11.84
CA GLU A 63 -2.48 -10.28 -13.06
C GLU A 63 -2.27 -11.64 -13.74
N THR A 64 -3.04 -12.66 -13.34
CA THR A 64 -2.96 -14.00 -13.90
C THR A 64 -3.19 -13.93 -15.42
N ASN A 65 -2.23 -14.47 -16.19
CA ASN A 65 -2.22 -14.46 -17.66
C ASN A 65 -1.92 -13.10 -18.32
N CYS A 66 -1.15 -12.22 -17.67
CA CYS A 66 -0.71 -10.92 -18.21
C CYS A 66 -1.85 -9.89 -18.41
N GLU A 67 -2.98 -10.07 -17.74
CA GLU A 67 -4.09 -9.13 -17.74
C GLU A 67 -4.35 -8.61 -16.33
N SER A 68 -4.24 -7.30 -16.09
CA SER A 68 -4.48 -6.70 -14.78
C SER A 68 -5.98 -6.46 -14.56
N VAL A 69 -6.66 -7.45 -13.96
CA VAL A 69 -8.08 -7.39 -13.61
C VAL A 69 -8.25 -6.80 -12.22
N GLY A 70 -9.23 -5.89 -12.07
CA GLY A 70 -9.56 -5.27 -10.77
C GLY A 70 -8.75 -4.01 -10.43
N TYR A 71 -7.78 -3.62 -11.26
CA TYR A 71 -7.00 -2.39 -11.07
C TYR A 71 -7.89 -1.14 -10.95
N VAL A 72 -7.59 -0.30 -9.96
CA VAL A 72 -8.23 0.99 -9.73
C VAL A 72 -7.22 2.10 -9.98
N GLU A 73 -7.53 2.96 -10.96
CA GLU A 73 -6.78 4.20 -11.19
C GLU A 73 -7.09 5.20 -10.06
N LEU A 74 -6.04 5.65 -9.37
CA LEU A 74 -6.17 6.51 -8.20
C LEU A 74 -6.15 7.98 -8.57
N GLU A 75 -7.10 8.76 -8.04
CA GLU A 75 -7.13 10.21 -8.24
C GLU A 75 -6.12 10.91 -7.32
N VAL A 76 -5.26 11.74 -7.90
CA VAL A 76 -4.27 12.52 -7.17
C VAL A 76 -4.94 13.54 -6.25
N LYS A 77 -4.54 13.53 -4.97
CA LYS A 77 -4.96 14.52 -3.97
C LYS A 77 -3.91 15.59 -3.77
N THR A 78 -2.63 15.22 -3.73
CA THR A 78 -1.51 16.17 -3.59
C THR A 78 -0.32 15.64 -4.36
N GLU A 79 0.22 16.48 -5.25
CA GLU A 79 1.40 16.18 -6.05
C GLU A 79 2.65 16.03 -5.18
N ALA A 80 3.58 15.17 -5.60
CA ALA A 80 4.88 15.05 -4.95
C ALA A 80 5.67 16.35 -5.08
N ARG A 81 6.35 16.75 -4.00
CA ARG A 81 7.30 17.87 -4.06
C ARG A 81 8.71 17.35 -4.16
N LEU A 82 9.42 17.83 -5.18
CA LEU A 82 10.82 17.50 -5.42
C LEU A 82 11.71 18.70 -5.07
N CYS A 83 12.92 18.42 -4.59
CA CYS A 83 14.00 19.41 -4.56
C CYS A 83 15.19 18.91 -5.35
N THR A 84 15.95 19.83 -5.95
CA THR A 84 17.32 19.53 -6.37
C THR A 84 18.23 19.69 -5.17
N CYS A 85 19.01 18.67 -4.84
CA CYS A 85 19.99 18.74 -3.77
C CYS A 85 21.27 19.40 -4.28
N ASP A 86 21.72 20.45 -3.59
CA ASP A 86 22.91 21.20 -3.98
C ASP A 86 24.21 20.37 -3.84
N ASP A 87 24.23 19.40 -2.91
CA ASP A 87 25.40 18.56 -2.64
C ASP A 87 25.58 17.40 -3.63
N CYS A 88 24.48 16.74 -4.01
CA CYS A 88 24.55 15.56 -4.90
C CYS A 88 24.04 15.83 -6.33
N GLY A 89 23.45 17.00 -6.60
CA GLY A 89 22.89 17.37 -7.89
C GLY A 89 21.62 16.61 -8.30
N ASN A 90 21.14 15.66 -7.48
CA ASN A 90 19.98 14.82 -7.79
C ASN A 90 18.67 15.44 -7.31
N LYS A 91 17.56 15.00 -7.90
CA LYS A 91 16.21 15.33 -7.43
C LYS A 91 15.81 14.39 -6.30
N HIS A 92 15.48 14.94 -5.13
CA HIS A 92 14.96 14.19 -3.99
C HIS A 92 13.48 14.46 -3.80
N VAL A 93 12.74 13.45 -3.36
CA VAL A 93 11.36 13.60 -2.90
C VAL A 93 11.39 14.23 -1.50
N LYS A 94 10.87 15.46 -1.37
CA LYS A 94 10.67 16.13 -0.08
C LYS A 94 9.32 15.80 0.53
N GLU A 95 8.28 15.73 -0.30
CA GLU A 95 6.93 15.38 0.11
C GLU A 95 6.39 14.33 -0.85
N GLN A 96 5.83 13.26 -0.28
CA GLN A 96 5.25 12.16 -1.04
C GLN A 96 3.93 12.59 -1.68
N MET A 97 3.65 12.02 -2.84
CA MET A 97 2.34 12.14 -3.48
C MET A 97 1.27 11.48 -2.62
N THR A 98 0.07 12.04 -2.61
CA THR A 98 -1.09 11.41 -1.96
C THR A 98 -2.27 11.33 -2.91
N TYR A 99 -3.14 10.36 -2.66
CA TYR A 99 -4.31 10.04 -3.46
C TYR A 99 -5.59 10.17 -2.65
N LYS A 100 -6.71 10.37 -3.33
CA LYS A 100 -8.03 10.27 -2.71
C LYS A 100 -8.37 8.81 -2.47
N ILE A 101 -9.00 8.52 -1.33
CA ILE A 101 -9.50 7.18 -1.03
C ILE A 101 -10.71 6.89 -1.94
N PRO A 102 -10.64 5.88 -2.83
CA PRO A 102 -11.75 5.55 -3.72
C PRO A 102 -13.03 5.20 -2.94
N GLN A 103 -14.18 5.60 -3.48
CA GLN A 103 -15.49 5.24 -2.93
C GLN A 103 -16.14 4.20 -3.84
N GLY A 104 -16.73 3.15 -3.24
CA GLY A 104 -17.46 2.10 -3.98
C GLY A 104 -16.59 1.09 -4.73
N ARG A 105 -15.27 1.10 -4.52
CA ARG A 105 -14.33 0.05 -4.95
C ARG A 105 -13.30 -0.18 -3.84
N GLY A 106 -12.74 -1.39 -3.79
CA GLY A 106 -11.87 -1.82 -2.70
C GLY A 106 -12.61 -1.99 -1.37
N GLU A 107 -11.86 -2.33 -0.32
CA GLU A 107 -12.36 -2.67 1.00
C GLU A 107 -11.63 -1.85 2.07
N ASP A 108 -12.31 -1.53 3.19
CA ASP A 108 -11.64 -1.03 4.38
C ASP A 108 -11.18 -2.25 5.20
N PRO A 109 -9.86 -2.49 5.34
CA PRO A 109 -9.34 -3.67 6.04
C PRO A 109 -9.64 -3.68 7.55
N ARG A 110 -10.26 -2.61 8.08
CA ARG A 110 -10.66 -2.48 9.49
C ARG A 110 -12.12 -2.85 9.75
N ALA A 111 -12.94 -3.00 8.70
CA ALA A 111 -14.36 -3.34 8.77
C ALA A 111 -14.58 -4.83 9.06
#